data_AF-A0A964R1W4-F1
#
_entry.id   AF-A0A964R1W4-F1
#
_cell.length_a   1.000
_cell.length_b   1.000
_cell.length_c   1.000
_cell.angle_alpha   90.00
_cell.angle_beta   90.00
_cell.angle_gamma   90.00
#
_symmetry.space_group_name_H-M   'P 1'
#
loop_
_entity.id
_entity.type
_entity.pdbx_description
1 polymer ?
#
loop_
_entity_poly.entity_id
_entity_poly.type
_entity_poly.pdbx_seq_one_letter_code
_entity_poly.pdbx_strand_id
1 'polypeptide(L)'
;MSDVQLLFVVLAVLYGWECACWLRRGSVAFSSWFGRGWQLFHPGALIGNQRGGFIFAAPLPPLGWFVTANQFPLSLSSDGVLAFVATNVNPAGRAAQSGRFIAWNDVRQVRARGRKVLVNGEVFLSLFSLSRANQLAEDLQRLAKLKPAQREPAIAELLRDTLDAKTVERRWQEALPPAKPVRLLSNVLFVYLVAFAPVLIWQFGLRATWLNLLLGLLALTATTAFFFRRAHFQLFPKAGDERFTHTLTILLAPVTATRAHDALLRPLFESFHPLAPAKVLLAEKDFREFARRVLLDLRHPALPVCPDEKPEVKATELHGRNALRAAAEKFLKQAGLEPDSLCRAPAPLDESCRAYCPRCEAQFTSADGQCADCGGLALVKFPKRA
;
A
#
# COMPACT_ATOMS: atom_id res chain seq x y z
N MET A 1 -11.13 -38.48 13.10
CA MET A 1 -11.55 -37.06 13.17
C MET A 1 -13.04 -37.05 12.88
N SER A 2 -13.87 -36.50 13.77
CA SER A 2 -15.32 -36.40 13.51
C SER A 2 -15.62 -35.35 12.44
N ASP A 3 -16.78 -35.45 11.78
CA ASP A 3 -17.22 -34.46 10.78
C ASP A 3 -17.24 -33.03 11.35
N VAL A 4 -17.56 -32.90 12.64
CA VAL A 4 -17.54 -31.62 13.37
C VAL A 4 -16.12 -31.08 13.51
N GLN A 5 -15.13 -31.93 13.81
CA GLN A 5 -13.73 -31.53 13.88
C GLN A 5 -13.23 -31.09 12.49
N LEU A 6 -13.60 -31.81 11.43
CA LEU A 6 -13.28 -31.42 10.06
C LEU A 6 -13.86 -30.05 9.70
N LEU A 7 -15.11 -29.79 10.07
CA LEU A 7 -15.75 -28.49 9.87
C LEU A 7 -14.96 -27.35 10.54
N PHE A 8 -14.51 -27.53 11.78
CA PHE A 8 -13.70 -26.52 12.47
C PHE A 8 -12.32 -26.32 11.84
N VAL A 9 -11.68 -27.39 11.37
CA VAL A 9 -10.42 -27.27 10.62
C VAL A 9 -10.62 -26.48 9.33
N VAL A 10 -11.68 -26.78 8.56
CA VAL A 10 -12.03 -26.03 7.36
C VAL A 10 -12.27 -24.55 7.68
N LEU A 11 -13.02 -24.25 8.74
CA LEU A 11 -13.28 -22.88 9.18
C LEU A 11 -11.99 -22.15 9.57
N ALA A 12 -11.08 -22.81 10.29
CA ALA A 12 -9.79 -22.25 10.68
C ALA A 12 -8.90 -21.96 9.47
N VAL A 13 -8.87 -22.86 8.48
CA VAL A 13 -8.13 -22.67 7.21
C VAL A 13 -8.72 -21.50 6.42
N LEU A 14 -10.04 -21.44 6.26
CA LEU A 14 -10.71 -20.33 5.58
C LEU A 14 -10.44 -19.00 6.30
N TYR A 15 -10.46 -18.99 7.64
CA TYR A 15 -10.15 -17.80 8.41
C TYR A 15 -8.69 -17.36 8.26
N GLY A 16 -7.75 -18.30 8.31
CA GLY A 16 -6.33 -18.02 8.05
C GLY A 16 -6.10 -17.48 6.63
N TRP A 17 -6.87 -17.96 5.66
CA TRP A 17 -6.87 -17.44 4.29
C TRP A 17 -7.42 -16.01 4.20
N GLU A 18 -8.52 -15.69 4.89
CA GLU A 18 -9.06 -14.32 4.94
C GLU A 18 -8.11 -13.34 5.65
N CYS A 19 -7.22 -13.83 6.53
CA CYS A 19 -6.15 -13.01 7.12
C CYS A 19 -5.01 -12.72 6.12
N ALA A 20 -4.86 -13.52 5.06
CA ALA A 20 -3.83 -13.35 4.05
C ALA A 20 -4.29 -12.32 3.00
N CYS A 21 -3.61 -11.18 2.96
CA CYS A 21 -3.87 -10.11 2.00
C CYS A 21 -2.79 -10.11 0.91
N TRP A 22 -3.20 -10.30 -0.36
CA TRP A 22 -2.29 -10.10 -1.49
C TRP A 22 -2.14 -8.62 -1.81
N LEU A 23 -0.95 -8.05 -1.58
CA LEU A 23 -0.62 -6.67 -1.95
C LEU A 23 0.42 -6.65 -3.07
N ARG A 24 0.39 -5.62 -3.92
CA ARG A 24 1.41 -5.50 -4.98
C ARG A 24 2.71 -4.92 -4.42
N ARG A 25 3.82 -5.13 -5.12
CA ARG A 25 5.14 -4.70 -4.65
C ARG A 25 5.28 -3.20 -4.37
N GLY A 26 4.55 -2.34 -5.07
CA GLY A 26 4.54 -0.89 -4.80
C GLY A 26 3.69 -0.45 -3.59
N SER A 27 3.13 -1.39 -2.84
CA SER A 27 2.31 -1.12 -1.65
C SER A 27 3.10 -1.27 -0.36
N VAL A 28 2.68 -0.52 0.65
CA VAL A 28 3.12 -0.67 2.04
C VAL A 28 1.88 -0.88 2.89
N ALA A 29 1.90 -1.91 3.74
CA ALA A 29 0.86 -2.12 4.73
C ALA A 29 1.31 -1.56 6.08
N PHE A 30 0.37 -0.96 6.80
CA PHE A 30 0.54 -0.58 8.18
C PHE A 30 -0.46 -1.38 9.00
N SER A 31 0.03 -2.08 10.02
CA SER A 31 -0.83 -2.83 10.92
C SER A 31 -0.52 -2.48 12.36
N SER A 32 -1.54 -2.46 13.21
CA SER A 32 -1.40 -2.29 14.66
C SER A 32 -1.99 -3.50 15.37
N TRP A 33 -1.53 -3.76 16.59
CA TRP A 33 -2.07 -4.82 17.44
C TRP A 33 -2.80 -4.19 18.64
N PHE A 34 -4.05 -4.58 18.89
CA PHE A 34 -4.96 -3.88 19.82
C PHE A 34 -5.07 -2.36 19.59
N GLY A 35 -4.86 -1.90 18.35
CA GLY A 35 -4.85 -0.48 18.00
C GLY A 35 -3.66 0.32 18.55
N ARG A 36 -2.60 -0.35 19.02
CA ARG A 36 -1.33 0.24 19.47
C ARG A 36 -0.17 -0.33 18.67
N GLY A 37 0.98 0.36 18.71
CA GLY A 37 2.24 -0.11 18.13
C GLY A 37 2.11 -0.43 16.64
N TRP A 38 2.00 0.62 15.81
CA TRP A 38 1.97 0.42 14.37
C TRP A 38 3.29 -0.13 13.85
N GLN A 39 3.17 -1.13 13.00
CA GLN A 39 4.26 -1.78 12.30
C GLN A 39 4.05 -1.65 10.80
N LEU A 40 5.17 -1.60 10.09
CA LEU A 40 5.21 -1.50 8.64
C LEU A 40 5.54 -2.87 8.04
N PHE A 41 4.80 -3.27 7.01
CA PHE A 41 5.01 -4.53 6.30
C PHE A 41 5.10 -4.29 4.79
N HIS A 42 6.06 -4.99 4.17
CA HIS A 42 6.21 -5.03 2.71
C HIS A 42 5.71 -6.37 2.16
N PRO A 43 5.02 -6.39 1.02
CA PRO A 43 4.56 -7.62 0.42
C PRO A 43 5.72 -8.49 -0.06
N GLY A 44 5.58 -9.80 0.15
CA GLY A 44 6.54 -10.80 -0.31
C GLY A 44 7.63 -11.15 0.70
N ALA A 45 7.52 -10.72 1.96
CA ALA A 45 8.44 -11.14 3.02
C ALA A 45 8.39 -12.66 3.29
N LEU A 46 7.23 -13.30 3.07
CA LEU A 46 7.05 -14.75 3.22
C LEU A 46 6.85 -15.44 1.86
N ILE A 47 5.78 -15.06 1.15
CA ILE A 47 5.39 -15.68 -0.13
C ILE A 47 5.01 -14.55 -1.10
N GLY A 48 5.66 -14.50 -2.26
CA GLY A 48 5.38 -13.49 -3.28
C GLY A 48 6.06 -13.76 -4.62
N ASN A 49 5.70 -12.94 -5.60
CA ASN A 49 6.26 -12.92 -6.96
C ASN A 49 6.46 -11.47 -7.41
N GLN A 50 6.88 -11.22 -8.65
CA GLN A 50 7.12 -9.85 -9.17
C GLN A 50 5.89 -8.92 -9.17
N ARG A 51 4.67 -9.48 -9.09
CA ARG A 51 3.43 -8.68 -9.06
C ARG A 51 3.06 -8.26 -7.65
N GLY A 52 3.42 -9.04 -6.63
CA GLY A 52 3.00 -8.82 -5.26
C GLY A 52 3.39 -9.94 -4.32
N GLY A 53 2.84 -9.91 -3.12
CA GLY A 53 3.02 -10.96 -2.14
C GLY A 53 1.99 -10.89 -1.03
N PHE A 54 1.92 -11.95 -0.25
CA PHE A 54 1.02 -12.04 0.89
C PHE A 54 1.59 -11.28 2.08
N ILE A 55 0.70 -10.58 2.79
CA ILE A 55 0.90 -10.06 4.14
C ILE A 55 -0.23 -10.62 4.99
N PHE A 56 0.10 -11.12 6.17
CA PHE A 56 -0.89 -11.53 7.14
C PHE A 56 -1.28 -10.32 7.98
N ALA A 57 -2.56 -9.98 7.95
CA ALA A 57 -3.12 -9.08 8.94
C ALA A 57 -3.25 -9.82 10.28
N ALA A 58 -3.27 -9.10 11.41
CA ALA A 58 -3.24 -9.68 12.75
C ALA A 58 -4.25 -10.84 12.89
N PRO A 59 -3.79 -12.09 13.12
CA PRO A 59 -4.64 -13.27 12.94
C PRO A 59 -5.62 -13.49 14.08
N LEU A 60 -5.36 -13.09 15.33
CA LEU A 60 -6.22 -13.49 16.46
C LEU A 60 -6.28 -12.42 17.56
N PRO A 61 -7.48 -11.95 17.95
CA PRO A 61 -8.66 -11.64 17.12
C PRO A 61 -8.40 -10.39 16.23
N PRO A 62 -9.33 -9.97 15.34
CA PRO A 62 -9.21 -8.78 14.50
C PRO A 62 -9.34 -7.46 15.29
N LEU A 63 -8.53 -7.31 16.34
CA LEU A 63 -8.48 -6.16 17.23
C LEU A 63 -7.53 -5.07 16.71
N GLY A 64 -6.66 -5.45 15.78
CA GLY A 64 -5.78 -4.55 15.07
C GLY A 64 -6.46 -3.72 14.00
N TRP A 65 -5.77 -2.68 13.55
CA TRP A 65 -6.10 -1.96 12.33
C TRP A 65 -5.17 -2.41 11.20
N PHE A 66 -5.68 -2.39 9.97
CA PHE A 66 -4.91 -2.68 8.76
C PHE A 66 -5.25 -1.65 7.70
N VAL A 67 -4.25 -0.90 7.24
CA VAL A 67 -4.37 0.10 6.18
C VAL A 67 -3.25 -0.07 5.17
N THR A 68 -3.48 0.35 3.94
CA THR A 68 -2.47 0.26 2.88
C THR A 68 -2.27 1.60 2.20
N ALA A 69 -1.02 1.88 1.83
CA ALA A 69 -0.66 3.01 0.99
C ALA A 69 0.14 2.51 -0.21
N ASN A 70 0.09 3.26 -1.31
CA ASN A 70 0.70 2.86 -2.57
C ASN A 70 1.64 3.93 -3.08
N GLN A 71 2.78 3.50 -3.60
CA GLN A 71 3.68 4.38 -4.34
C GLN A 71 2.95 5.01 -5.54
N PHE A 72 3.28 6.27 -5.84
CA PHE A 72 2.75 6.94 -7.02
C PHE A 72 3.24 6.20 -8.29
N PRO A 73 2.34 5.79 -9.21
CA PRO A 73 2.67 4.77 -10.21
C PRO A 73 3.20 5.34 -11.54
N LEU A 74 3.49 6.65 -11.61
CA LEU A 74 3.86 7.35 -12.85
C LEU A 74 5.05 8.27 -12.64
N SER A 75 5.86 8.40 -13.69
CA SER A 75 6.76 9.55 -13.85
C SER A 75 6.10 10.57 -14.79
N LEU A 76 6.09 11.84 -14.39
CA LEU A 76 5.42 12.93 -15.11
C LEU A 76 6.45 13.99 -15.46
N SER A 77 6.33 14.60 -16.64
CA SER A 77 7.04 15.83 -17.03
C SER A 77 6.12 16.78 -17.80
N SER A 78 6.61 17.95 -18.18
CA SER A 78 5.90 18.90 -19.06
C SER A 78 5.55 18.32 -20.44
N ASP A 79 6.29 17.31 -20.87
CA ASP A 79 6.28 16.79 -22.25
C ASP A 79 5.49 15.50 -22.38
N GLY A 80 5.46 14.66 -21.34
CA GLY A 80 4.68 13.43 -21.36
C GLY A 80 4.47 12.76 -20.01
N VAL A 81 3.87 11.58 -20.07
CA VAL A 81 3.61 10.69 -18.95
C VAL A 81 4.19 9.31 -19.24
N LEU A 82 4.90 8.77 -18.26
CA LEU A 82 5.52 7.45 -18.29
C LEU A 82 4.90 6.57 -17.20
N ALA A 83 4.33 5.43 -17.59
CA ALA A 83 3.83 4.38 -16.69
C ALA A 83 4.97 3.50 -16.14
N PHE A 84 5.97 4.18 -15.58
CA PHE A 84 7.13 3.61 -14.92
C PHE A 84 7.66 4.61 -13.88
N VAL A 85 8.02 4.11 -12.70
CA VAL A 85 8.80 4.81 -11.68
C VAL A 85 10.04 4.00 -11.34
N ALA A 86 11.18 4.67 -11.29
CA ALA A 86 12.44 4.04 -10.93
C ALA A 86 12.52 3.70 -9.44
N THR A 87 11.79 4.44 -8.62
CA THR A 87 11.76 4.24 -7.18
C THR A 87 11.05 2.95 -6.79
N ASN A 88 11.38 2.45 -5.61
CA ASN A 88 10.90 1.21 -5.07
C ASN A 88 10.78 1.29 -3.55
N VAL A 89 9.55 1.43 -3.07
CA VAL A 89 9.28 1.42 -1.63
C VAL A 89 9.45 0.03 -1.00
N ASN A 90 9.52 -1.05 -1.78
CA ASN A 90 9.64 -2.42 -1.28
C ASN A 90 11.07 -2.95 -1.43
N PRO A 91 11.74 -3.37 -0.34
CA PRO A 91 13.12 -3.84 -0.39
C PRO A 91 13.31 -5.04 -1.31
N ALA A 92 12.29 -5.88 -1.51
CA ALA A 92 12.39 -7.09 -2.32
C ALA A 92 12.43 -6.85 -3.84
N GLY A 93 12.23 -5.61 -4.31
CA GLY A 93 12.28 -5.24 -5.73
C GLY A 93 11.00 -4.57 -6.25
N ARG A 94 11.10 -3.97 -7.44
CA ARG A 94 10.03 -3.17 -8.06
C ARG A 94 8.83 -4.02 -8.47
N ALA A 95 7.66 -3.39 -8.48
CA ALA A 95 6.49 -3.96 -9.13
C ALA A 95 6.69 -4.03 -10.66
N ALA A 96 6.05 -5.00 -11.30
CA ALA A 96 5.93 -4.99 -12.75
C ALA A 96 5.15 -3.73 -13.21
N GLN A 97 5.70 -3.03 -14.20
CA GLN A 97 5.19 -1.78 -14.75
C GLN A 97 5.10 -1.90 -16.26
N SER A 98 4.20 -1.16 -16.91
CA SER A 98 4.03 -1.26 -18.36
C SER A 98 5.17 -0.61 -19.13
N GLY A 99 5.86 0.37 -18.54
CA GLY A 99 6.95 1.09 -19.22
C GLY A 99 6.49 2.01 -20.34
N ARG A 100 5.18 2.18 -20.51
CA ARG A 100 4.61 2.90 -21.63
C ARG A 100 4.73 4.41 -21.44
N PHE A 101 5.27 5.08 -22.45
CA PHE A 101 5.36 6.52 -22.55
C PHE A 101 4.33 7.07 -23.54
N ILE A 102 3.73 8.22 -23.22
CA ILE A 102 2.85 8.98 -24.12
C ILE A 102 3.15 10.46 -23.94
N ALA A 103 3.46 11.17 -25.04
CA ALA A 103 3.59 12.62 -25.01
C ALA A 103 2.22 13.27 -24.82
N TRP A 104 2.15 14.40 -24.11
CA TRP A 104 0.86 15.03 -23.81
C TRP A 104 0.09 15.46 -25.06
N ASN A 105 0.78 15.82 -26.14
CA ASN A 105 0.16 16.18 -27.41
C ASN A 105 -0.56 15.01 -28.09
N ASP A 106 -0.18 13.77 -27.74
CA ASP A 106 -0.80 12.56 -28.26
C ASP A 106 -1.97 12.08 -27.39
N VAL A 107 -2.18 12.67 -26.21
CA VAL A 107 -3.27 12.30 -25.30
C VAL A 107 -4.58 12.89 -25.80
N ARG A 108 -5.40 12.07 -26.46
CA ARG A 108 -6.75 12.45 -26.93
C ARG A 108 -7.82 12.20 -25.87
N GLN A 109 -7.68 11.11 -25.12
CA GLN A 109 -8.66 10.69 -24.14
C GLN A 109 -8.02 9.88 -23.01
N VAL A 110 -8.39 10.19 -21.77
CA VAL A 110 -8.07 9.35 -20.59
C VAL A 110 -9.36 8.88 -19.94
N ARG A 111 -9.48 7.58 -19.68
CA ARG A 111 -10.65 6.97 -19.03
C ARG A 111 -10.22 5.88 -18.06
N ALA A 112 -11.02 5.63 -17.04
CA ALA A 112 -10.90 4.46 -16.19
C ALA A 112 -11.93 3.39 -16.59
N ARG A 113 -11.53 2.12 -16.61
CA ARG A 113 -12.41 0.97 -16.80
C ARG A 113 -12.08 -0.08 -15.74
N GLY A 114 -12.91 -0.15 -14.70
CA GLY A 114 -12.58 -0.93 -13.51
C GLY A 114 -11.29 -0.39 -12.88
N ARG A 115 -10.34 -1.29 -12.58
CA ARG A 115 -9.03 -0.91 -12.02
C ARG A 115 -8.00 -0.47 -13.07
N LYS A 116 -8.37 -0.37 -14.35
CA LYS A 116 -7.44 -0.03 -15.44
C LYS A 116 -7.61 1.44 -15.82
N VAL A 117 -6.50 2.14 -16.01
CA VAL A 117 -6.47 3.46 -16.65
C VAL A 117 -6.11 3.26 -18.12
N LEU A 118 -6.95 3.78 -18.99
CA LEU A 118 -6.82 3.70 -20.44
C LEU A 118 -6.47 5.09 -20.98
N VAL A 119 -5.50 5.15 -21.89
CA VAL A 119 -5.16 6.35 -22.65
C VAL A 119 -5.34 6.02 -24.13
N ASN A 120 -6.14 6.81 -24.83
CA ASN A 120 -6.52 6.59 -26.24
C ASN A 120 -7.13 5.20 -26.51
N GLY A 121 -7.88 4.67 -25.55
CA GLY A 121 -8.55 3.36 -25.67
C GLY A 121 -7.68 2.15 -25.34
N GLU A 122 -6.39 2.34 -25.07
CA GLU A 122 -5.47 1.26 -24.72
C GLU A 122 -5.12 1.26 -23.23
N VAL A 123 -4.85 0.08 -22.66
CA VAL A 123 -4.48 -0.04 -21.24
C VAL A 123 -3.11 0.61 -21.02
N PHE A 124 -3.09 1.68 -20.23
CA PHE A 124 -1.87 2.38 -19.88
C PHE A 124 -1.24 1.79 -18.61
N LEU A 125 -2.04 1.61 -17.56
CA LEU A 125 -1.65 0.88 -16.35
C LEU A 125 -2.87 0.30 -15.61
N SER A 126 -2.60 -0.61 -14.68
CA SER A 126 -3.62 -1.17 -13.77
C SER A 126 -3.31 -0.75 -12.33
N LEU A 127 -4.34 -0.39 -11.56
CA LEU A 127 -4.28 0.06 -10.17
C LEU A 127 -4.95 -0.95 -9.23
N PHE A 128 -5.02 -0.61 -7.95
CA PHE A 128 -5.53 -1.46 -6.87
C PHE A 128 -7.04 -1.37 -6.69
N SER A 129 -7.61 -0.19 -6.87
CA SER A 129 -9.04 0.10 -6.76
C SER A 129 -9.56 0.81 -7.99
N LEU A 130 -10.89 0.74 -8.17
CA LEU A 130 -11.60 1.54 -9.16
C LEU A 130 -11.51 3.03 -8.80
N SER A 131 -11.66 3.36 -7.51
CA SER A 131 -11.65 4.73 -7.02
C SER A 131 -10.35 5.46 -7.36
N ARG A 132 -9.19 4.81 -7.14
CA ARG A 132 -7.89 5.38 -7.50
C ARG A 132 -7.70 5.48 -9.01
N ALA A 133 -8.25 4.54 -9.79
CA ALA A 133 -8.21 4.60 -11.26
C ALA A 133 -8.99 5.78 -11.82
N ASN A 134 -10.19 6.03 -11.29
CA ASN A 134 -10.98 7.21 -11.65
C ASN A 134 -10.23 8.50 -11.31
N GLN A 135 -9.71 8.63 -10.09
CA GLN A 135 -8.97 9.82 -9.67
C GLN A 135 -7.73 10.06 -10.56
N LEU A 136 -6.93 9.02 -10.82
CA LEU A 136 -5.73 9.17 -11.65
C LEU A 136 -6.10 9.52 -13.11
N ALA A 137 -7.19 8.97 -13.64
CA ALA A 137 -7.67 9.32 -14.96
C ALA A 137 -8.12 10.80 -15.03
N GLU A 138 -8.80 11.31 -14.00
CA GLU A 138 -9.16 12.73 -13.86
C GLU A 138 -7.90 13.62 -13.78
N ASP A 139 -6.92 13.24 -12.96
CA ASP A 139 -5.65 13.97 -12.81
C ASP A 139 -4.89 14.05 -14.14
N LEU A 140 -4.76 12.94 -14.87
CA LEU A 140 -4.11 12.89 -16.17
C LEU A 140 -4.88 13.68 -17.24
N GLN A 141 -6.20 13.60 -17.24
CA GLN A 141 -7.05 14.36 -18.16
C GLN A 141 -6.95 15.87 -17.90
N ARG A 142 -6.80 16.28 -16.64
CA ARG A 142 -6.54 17.67 -16.24
C ARG A 142 -5.17 18.12 -16.75
N LEU A 143 -4.11 17.36 -16.49
CA LEU A 143 -2.75 17.68 -16.94
C LEU A 143 -2.62 17.78 -18.47
N ALA A 144 -3.27 16.89 -19.21
CA ALA A 144 -3.27 16.91 -20.67
C ALA A 144 -3.83 18.21 -21.26
N LYS A 145 -4.81 18.84 -20.59
CA LYS A 145 -5.45 20.10 -21.03
C LYS A 145 -4.62 21.35 -20.73
N LEU A 146 -3.66 21.27 -19.82
CA LEU A 146 -2.81 22.40 -19.45
C LEU A 146 -1.74 22.66 -20.52
N LYS A 147 -1.28 23.92 -20.65
CA LYS A 147 -0.11 24.25 -21.48
C LYS A 147 1.18 23.74 -20.81
N PRO A 148 2.27 23.48 -21.56
CA PRO A 148 3.53 22.97 -20.99
C PRO A 148 4.02 23.75 -19.76
N ALA A 149 4.02 25.08 -19.82
CA ALA A 149 4.44 25.95 -18.71
C ALA A 149 3.56 25.85 -17.44
N GLN A 150 2.31 25.42 -17.58
CA GLN A 150 1.37 25.23 -16.46
C GLN A 150 1.38 23.79 -15.93
N ARG A 151 1.91 22.83 -16.69
CA ARG A 151 1.94 21.41 -16.29
C ARG A 151 2.93 21.17 -15.16
N GLU A 152 4.12 21.76 -15.24
CA GLU A 152 5.16 21.57 -14.24
C GLU A 152 4.70 21.95 -12.81
N PRO A 153 4.14 23.15 -12.54
CA PRO A 153 3.64 23.48 -11.21
C PRO A 153 2.47 22.58 -10.80
N ALA A 154 1.60 22.16 -11.73
CA ALA A 154 0.49 21.26 -11.45
C ALA A 154 0.98 19.82 -11.09
N ILE A 155 2.05 19.35 -11.72
CA ILE A 155 2.71 18.08 -11.39
C ILE A 155 3.33 18.16 -10.00
N ALA A 156 4.05 19.24 -9.69
CA ALA A 156 4.66 19.46 -8.39
C ALA A 156 3.60 19.51 -7.27
N GLU A 157 2.47 20.20 -7.52
CA GLU A 157 1.31 20.20 -6.63
C GLU A 157 0.72 18.80 -6.44
N LEU A 158 0.47 18.06 -7.53
CA LEU A 158 -0.05 16.71 -7.45
C LEU A 158 0.84 15.80 -6.59
N LEU A 159 2.16 15.84 -6.79
CA LEU A 159 3.11 15.04 -6.02
C LEU A 159 3.16 15.47 -4.55
N ARG A 160 3.15 16.77 -4.27
CA ARG A 160 3.08 17.33 -2.91
C ARG A 160 1.82 16.87 -2.18
N ASP A 161 0.68 16.86 -2.85
CA ASP A 161 -0.60 16.46 -2.25
C ASP A 161 -0.61 14.98 -1.85
N THR A 162 0.15 14.12 -2.54
CA THR A 162 0.34 12.72 -2.11
C THR A 162 1.14 12.58 -0.81
N LEU A 163 1.86 13.63 -0.39
CA LEU A 163 2.68 13.67 0.83
C LEU A 163 2.02 14.48 1.97
N ASP A 164 0.75 14.84 1.88
CA ASP A 164 0.06 15.63 2.90
C ASP A 164 -0.30 14.80 4.15
N ALA A 165 0.58 14.78 5.15
CA ALA A 165 0.36 14.11 6.42
C ALA A 165 -0.84 14.67 7.21
N LYS A 166 -1.19 15.95 7.08
CA LYS A 166 -2.35 16.52 7.78
C LYS A 166 -3.65 15.98 7.21
N THR A 167 -3.75 15.87 5.88
CA THR A 167 -4.91 15.23 5.26
C THR A 167 -4.99 13.76 5.61
N VAL A 168 -3.86 13.04 5.69
CA VAL A 168 -3.82 11.64 6.14
C VAL A 168 -4.33 11.51 7.57
N GLU A 169 -3.86 12.35 8.50
CA GLU A 169 -4.30 12.36 9.89
C GLU A 169 -5.81 12.64 9.99
N ARG A 170 -6.30 13.67 9.30
CA ARG A 170 -7.73 13.98 9.25
C ARG A 170 -8.55 12.79 8.74
N ARG A 171 -8.16 12.19 7.61
CA ARG A 171 -8.86 11.01 7.05
C ARG A 171 -8.85 9.82 8.01
N TRP A 172 -7.75 9.64 8.74
CA TRP A 172 -7.67 8.61 9.78
C TRP A 172 -8.69 8.86 10.89
N GLN A 173 -8.74 10.10 11.43
CA GLN A 173 -9.68 10.46 12.48
C GLN A 173 -11.14 10.39 12.03
N GLU A 174 -11.44 10.77 10.78
CA GLU A 174 -12.77 10.65 10.18
C GLU A 174 -13.18 9.19 9.96
N ALA A 175 -12.23 8.30 9.67
CA ALA A 175 -12.48 6.88 9.45
C ALA A 175 -12.73 6.08 10.72
N LEU A 176 -12.17 6.50 11.86
CA LEU A 176 -12.26 5.75 13.12
C LEU A 176 -13.70 5.60 13.64
N PRO A 177 -14.51 6.67 13.80
CA PRO A 177 -15.88 6.55 14.31
C PRO A 177 -16.77 5.57 13.52
N PRO A 178 -16.86 5.64 12.18
CA PRO A 178 -17.68 4.69 11.43
C PRO A 178 -17.09 3.27 11.37
N ALA A 179 -15.77 3.10 11.50
CA ALA A 179 -15.14 1.77 11.51
C ALA A 179 -15.29 1.03 12.85
N LYS A 180 -15.43 1.74 13.99
CA LYS A 180 -15.60 1.15 15.32
C LYS A 180 -16.74 0.10 15.43
N PRO A 181 -17.99 0.39 15.01
CA PRO A 181 -19.07 -0.61 15.11
C PRO A 181 -18.81 -1.82 14.21
N VAL A 182 -18.25 -1.62 13.01
CA VAL A 182 -17.88 -2.72 12.11
C VAL A 182 -16.84 -3.61 12.79
N ARG A 183 -15.80 -3.03 13.38
CA ARG A 183 -14.78 -3.78 14.11
C ARG A 183 -15.36 -4.53 15.30
N LEU A 184 -16.24 -3.90 16.10
CA LEU A 184 -16.89 -4.55 17.23
C LEU A 184 -17.68 -5.79 16.76
N LEU A 185 -18.53 -5.63 15.75
CA LEU A 185 -19.34 -6.73 15.21
C LEU A 185 -18.49 -7.83 14.58
N SER A 186 -17.41 -7.48 13.87
CA SER A 186 -16.44 -8.44 13.34
C SER A 186 -15.78 -9.28 14.45
N ASN A 187 -15.46 -8.66 15.59
CA ASN A 187 -14.90 -9.38 16.75
C ASN A 187 -15.96 -10.22 17.47
N VAL A 188 -17.20 -9.73 17.62
CA VAL A 188 -18.32 -10.51 18.16
C VAL A 188 -18.58 -11.74 17.29
N LEU A 189 -18.61 -11.58 15.96
CA LEU A 189 -18.77 -12.67 15.02
C LEU A 189 -17.60 -13.66 15.07
N PHE A 190 -16.37 -13.18 15.26
CA PHE A 190 -15.21 -14.05 15.46
C PHE A 190 -15.39 -14.92 16.72
N VAL A 191 -15.71 -14.31 17.87
CA VAL A 191 -15.97 -15.04 19.13
C VAL A 191 -17.14 -16.00 18.97
N TYR A 192 -18.17 -15.58 18.23
CA TYR A 192 -19.34 -16.40 17.91
C TYR A 192 -18.94 -17.70 17.19
N LEU A 193 -18.15 -17.58 16.13
CA LEU A 193 -17.73 -18.71 15.29
C LEU A 193 -16.66 -19.60 15.95
N VAL A 194 -15.71 -19.01 16.68
CA VAL A 194 -14.50 -19.71 17.17
C VAL A 194 -14.63 -20.20 18.61
N ALA A 195 -15.53 -19.62 19.42
CA ALA A 195 -15.72 -20.02 20.81
C ALA A 195 -17.16 -20.43 21.11
N PHE A 196 -18.12 -19.52 20.88
CA PHE A 196 -19.51 -19.73 21.30
C PHE A 196 -20.18 -20.93 20.62
N ALA A 197 -20.13 -20.99 19.29
CA ALA A 197 -20.73 -22.09 18.53
C ALA A 197 -20.09 -23.45 18.86
N PRO A 198 -18.75 -23.62 18.90
CA PRO A 198 -18.14 -24.87 19.34
C PRO A 198 -18.58 -25.33 20.74
N VAL A 199 -18.65 -24.42 21.71
CA VAL A 199 -19.06 -24.75 23.08
C VAL A 199 -20.51 -25.23 23.12
N LEU A 200 -21.43 -24.54 22.43
CA LEU A 200 -22.83 -24.96 22.35
C LEU A 200 -23.02 -26.31 21.64
N ILE A 201 -22.32 -26.52 20.53
CA ILE A 201 -22.36 -27.79 19.78
C ILE A 201 -21.82 -28.92 20.65
N TRP A 202 -20.76 -28.68 21.41
CA TRP A 202 -20.16 -29.68 22.29
C TRP A 202 -21.08 -30.04 23.46
N GLN A 203 -21.74 -29.06 24.09
CA GLN A 203 -22.60 -29.32 25.26
C GLN A 203 -23.98 -29.88 24.90
N PHE A 204 -24.61 -29.37 23.84
CA PHE A 204 -26.02 -29.68 23.54
C PHE A 204 -26.21 -30.47 22.24
N GLY A 205 -25.13 -30.67 21.48
CA GLY A 205 -25.19 -31.27 20.15
C GLY A 205 -25.63 -30.31 19.05
N LEU A 206 -25.13 -30.53 17.84
CA LEU A 206 -25.46 -29.70 16.68
C LEU A 206 -26.96 -29.78 16.33
N ARG A 207 -27.57 -30.96 16.44
CA ARG A 207 -28.99 -31.16 16.07
C ARG A 207 -29.97 -30.32 16.92
N ALA A 208 -29.64 -30.06 18.19
CA ALA A 208 -30.49 -29.25 19.06
C ALA A 208 -30.27 -27.74 18.87
N THR A 209 -29.07 -27.34 18.45
CA THR A 209 -28.64 -25.94 18.46
C THR A 209 -28.56 -25.28 17.09
N TRP A 210 -28.55 -26.05 15.99
CA TRP A 210 -28.25 -25.52 14.64
C TRP A 210 -29.14 -24.36 14.21
N LEU A 211 -30.45 -24.38 14.51
CA LEU A 211 -31.36 -23.31 14.08
C LEU A 211 -31.04 -22.00 14.79
N ASN A 212 -30.82 -22.05 16.11
CA ASN A 212 -30.42 -20.89 16.90
C ASN A 212 -29.04 -20.37 16.46
N LEU A 213 -28.13 -21.28 16.13
CA LEU A 213 -26.81 -20.92 15.60
C LEU A 213 -26.90 -20.25 14.22
N LEU A 214 -27.78 -20.74 13.34
CA LEU A 214 -27.99 -20.15 12.03
C LEU A 214 -28.61 -18.75 12.15
N LEU A 215 -29.63 -18.58 13.01
CA LEU A 215 -30.28 -17.29 13.22
C LEU A 215 -29.31 -16.25 13.81
N GLY A 216 -28.50 -16.64 14.79
CA GLY A 216 -27.48 -15.76 15.37
C GLY A 216 -26.41 -15.36 14.35
N LEU A 217 -25.96 -16.32 13.54
CA LEU A 217 -25.02 -16.07 12.46
C LEU A 217 -25.57 -15.07 11.43
N LEU A 218 -26.78 -15.30 10.94
CA LEU A 218 -27.45 -14.42 9.96
C LEU A 218 -27.68 -13.01 10.53
N ALA A 219 -28.08 -12.91 11.80
CA ALA A 219 -28.25 -11.62 12.47
C ALA A 219 -26.92 -10.85 12.56
N LEU A 220 -25.82 -11.52 12.93
CA LEU A 220 -24.50 -10.89 13.03
C LEU A 220 -23.95 -10.49 11.66
N THR A 221 -24.05 -11.32 10.63
CA THR A 221 -23.56 -10.97 9.29
C THR A 221 -24.41 -9.88 8.65
N ALA A 222 -25.73 -9.91 8.79
CA ALA A 222 -26.62 -8.86 8.29
C ALA A 222 -26.35 -7.51 8.97
N THR A 223 -26.18 -7.52 10.29
CA THR A 223 -25.85 -6.31 11.06
C THR A 223 -24.47 -5.78 10.65
N THR A 224 -23.47 -6.65 10.52
CA THR A 224 -22.12 -6.27 10.06
C THR A 224 -22.15 -5.66 8.67
N ALA A 225 -22.87 -6.29 7.72
CA ALA A 225 -23.03 -5.80 6.36
C ALA A 225 -23.74 -4.43 6.31
N PHE A 226 -24.76 -4.22 7.14
CA PHE A 226 -25.45 -2.93 7.25
C PHE A 226 -24.52 -1.81 7.72
N PHE A 227 -23.79 -2.02 8.82
CA PHE A 227 -22.84 -1.04 9.34
C PHE A 227 -21.66 -0.81 8.39
N PHE A 228 -21.16 -1.87 7.74
CA PHE A 228 -20.14 -1.77 6.69
C PHE A 228 -20.62 -0.88 5.54
N ARG A 229 -21.82 -1.15 5.00
CA ARG A 229 -22.38 -0.36 3.88
C ARG A 229 -22.53 1.11 4.26
N ARG A 230 -23.00 1.40 5.47
CA ARG A 230 -23.14 2.76 5.99
C ARG A 230 -21.77 3.45 6.12
N ALA A 231 -20.80 2.80 6.76
CA ALA A 231 -19.45 3.33 6.93
C ALA A 231 -18.77 3.57 5.57
N HIS A 232 -18.88 2.60 4.66
CA HIS A 232 -18.30 2.70 3.33
C HIS A 232 -18.95 3.81 2.49
N PHE A 233 -20.25 4.05 2.63
CA PHE A 233 -20.90 5.18 1.95
C PHE A 233 -20.36 6.53 2.46
N GLN A 234 -20.15 6.65 3.77
CA GLN A 234 -19.62 7.87 4.38
C GLN A 234 -18.17 8.15 3.96
N LEU A 235 -17.32 7.12 3.93
CA LEU A 235 -15.89 7.27 3.59
C LEU A 235 -15.63 7.33 2.09
N PHE A 236 -16.42 6.61 1.29
CA PHE A 236 -16.20 6.46 -0.16
C PHE A 236 -17.51 6.64 -0.95
N PRO A 237 -18.07 7.87 -0.98
CA PRO A 237 -19.37 8.12 -1.61
C PRO A 237 -19.39 7.78 -3.10
N LYS A 238 -18.26 7.97 -3.81
CA LYS A 238 -18.10 7.69 -5.25
C LYS A 238 -17.91 6.20 -5.60
N ALA A 239 -17.70 5.32 -4.62
CA ALA A 239 -17.39 3.90 -4.84
C ALA A 239 -18.65 3.02 -4.73
N GLY A 240 -19.62 3.20 -5.63
CA GLY A 240 -20.90 2.48 -5.62
C GLY A 240 -20.78 0.97 -5.81
N ASP A 241 -20.09 0.56 -6.87
CA ASP A 241 -19.99 -0.86 -7.27
C ASP A 241 -19.19 -1.70 -6.26
N GLU A 242 -18.06 -1.16 -5.78
CA GLU A 242 -17.23 -1.80 -4.75
C GLU A 242 -18.03 -2.00 -3.46
N ARG A 243 -18.82 -1.00 -3.07
CA ARG A 243 -19.68 -1.07 -1.88
C ARG A 243 -20.72 -2.16 -1.98
N PHE A 244 -21.43 -2.27 -3.11
CA PHE A 244 -22.45 -3.31 -3.29
C PHE A 244 -21.82 -4.71 -3.22
N THR A 245 -20.74 -4.93 -3.96
CA THR A 245 -20.04 -6.22 -4.03
C THR A 245 -19.50 -6.65 -2.66
N HIS A 246 -18.82 -5.74 -1.94
CA HIS A 246 -18.31 -6.04 -0.61
C HIS A 246 -19.41 -6.25 0.43
N THR A 247 -20.49 -5.46 0.38
CA THR A 247 -21.64 -5.64 1.29
C THR A 247 -22.27 -7.02 1.10
N LEU A 248 -22.50 -7.43 -0.15
CA LEU A 248 -23.07 -8.74 -0.46
C LEU A 248 -22.14 -9.88 -0.02
N THR A 249 -20.83 -9.72 -0.23
CA THR A 249 -19.83 -10.70 0.22
C THR A 249 -19.83 -10.83 1.75
N ILE A 250 -19.84 -9.72 2.48
CA ILE A 250 -19.90 -9.71 3.95
C ILE A 250 -21.21 -10.32 4.46
N LEU A 251 -22.34 -10.07 3.79
CA LEU A 251 -23.63 -10.63 4.17
C LEU A 251 -23.66 -12.16 4.04
N LEU A 252 -23.09 -12.68 2.94
CA LEU A 252 -23.21 -14.09 2.56
C LEU A 252 -22.04 -14.97 3.03
N ALA A 253 -20.88 -14.37 3.34
CA ALA A 253 -19.67 -15.08 3.75
C ALA A 253 -19.27 -14.68 5.19
N PRO A 254 -19.70 -15.43 6.22
CA PRO A 254 -19.42 -15.11 7.61
C PRO A 254 -17.92 -14.99 7.93
N VAL A 255 -17.09 -15.81 7.30
CA VAL A 255 -15.63 -15.75 7.51
C VAL A 255 -15.08 -14.40 7.04
N THR A 256 -15.48 -13.91 5.87
CA THR A 256 -15.12 -12.56 5.39
C THR A 256 -15.69 -11.45 6.29
N ALA A 257 -16.90 -11.63 6.84
CA ALA A 257 -17.50 -10.66 7.75
C ALA A 257 -16.70 -10.45 9.05
N THR A 258 -15.97 -11.48 9.52
CA THR A 258 -15.03 -11.31 10.65
C THR A 258 -13.86 -10.37 10.35
N ARG A 259 -13.63 -10.02 9.08
CA ARG A 259 -12.57 -9.11 8.61
C ARG A 259 -13.13 -7.87 7.90
N ALA A 260 -14.42 -7.58 8.06
CA ALA A 260 -15.10 -6.49 7.35
C ALA A 260 -14.45 -5.12 7.58
N HIS A 261 -13.89 -4.88 8.78
CA HIS A 261 -13.21 -3.61 9.09
C HIS A 261 -11.89 -3.43 8.32
N ASP A 262 -11.16 -4.50 8.01
CA ASP A 262 -9.94 -4.40 7.19
C ASP A 262 -10.30 -4.07 5.73
N ALA A 263 -11.36 -4.70 5.21
CA ALA A 263 -11.86 -4.38 3.87
C ALA A 263 -12.31 -2.91 3.77
N LEU A 264 -12.90 -2.37 4.85
CA LEU A 264 -13.34 -0.98 4.93
C LEU A 264 -12.16 0.00 4.92
N LEU A 265 -11.07 -0.30 5.64
CA LEU A 265 -9.96 0.62 5.84
C LEU A 265 -8.84 0.51 4.81
N ARG A 266 -8.75 -0.62 4.08
CA ARG A 266 -7.71 -0.85 3.07
C ARG A 266 -7.59 0.28 2.04
N PRO A 267 -8.69 0.85 1.48
CA PRO A 267 -8.59 1.88 0.45
C PRO A 267 -8.24 3.28 0.98
N LEU A 268 -8.21 3.48 2.30
CA LEU A 268 -8.20 4.80 2.94
C LEU A 268 -7.02 5.68 2.49
N PHE A 269 -5.83 5.08 2.30
CA PHE A 269 -4.61 5.80 1.95
C PHE A 269 -4.06 5.49 0.55
N GLU A 270 -4.89 4.95 -0.36
CA GLU A 270 -4.44 4.59 -1.71
C GLU A 270 -3.97 5.77 -2.57
N SER A 271 -4.40 6.99 -2.24
CA SER A 271 -4.00 8.22 -2.94
C SER A 271 -2.71 8.85 -2.39
N PHE A 272 -2.19 8.37 -1.26
CA PHE A 272 -1.02 8.96 -0.61
C PHE A 272 0.23 8.11 -0.84
N HIS A 273 1.35 8.81 -0.99
CA HIS A 273 2.66 8.19 -0.96
C HIS A 273 2.91 7.60 0.44
N PRO A 274 3.46 6.38 0.58
CA PRO A 274 3.60 5.70 1.87
C PRO A 274 4.32 6.48 2.99
N LEU A 275 5.15 7.46 2.65
CA LEU A 275 5.80 8.36 3.62
C LEU A 275 4.80 9.14 4.48
N ALA A 276 3.69 9.61 3.92
CA ALA A 276 2.71 10.41 4.65
C ALA A 276 1.98 9.60 5.75
N PRO A 277 1.37 8.43 5.48
CA PRO A 277 0.82 7.59 6.53
C PRO A 277 1.89 7.02 7.46
N ALA A 278 3.11 6.78 7.00
CA ALA A 278 4.20 6.38 7.89
C ALA A 278 4.47 7.44 8.98
N LYS A 279 4.46 8.74 8.61
CA LYS A 279 4.65 9.84 9.58
C LYS A 279 3.54 9.92 10.63
N VAL A 280 2.31 9.62 10.24
CA VAL A 280 1.13 9.71 11.11
C VAL A 280 1.00 8.47 12.01
N LEU A 281 1.32 7.28 11.49
CA LEU A 281 1.02 6.03 12.15
C LEU A 281 2.21 5.45 12.94
N LEU A 282 3.43 5.53 12.41
CA LEU A 282 4.60 4.87 13.01
C LEU A 282 5.19 5.68 14.16
N ALA A 283 5.89 4.98 15.06
CA ALA A 283 6.78 5.63 16.01
C ALA A 283 7.90 6.39 15.27
N GLU A 284 8.43 7.43 15.90
CA GLU A 284 9.41 8.32 15.26
C GLU A 284 10.65 7.58 14.74
N LYS A 285 11.17 6.62 15.52
CA LYS A 285 12.31 5.78 15.12
C LYS A 285 12.03 5.00 13.83
N ASP A 286 10.89 4.32 13.76
CA ASP A 286 10.51 3.48 12.62
C ASP A 286 10.19 4.35 11.39
N PHE A 287 9.55 5.50 11.61
CA PHE A 287 9.34 6.50 10.55
C PHE A 287 10.67 7.01 9.98
N ARG A 288 11.65 7.34 10.85
CA ARG A 288 12.97 7.82 10.43
C ARG A 288 13.71 6.79 9.59
N GLU A 289 13.69 5.52 10.01
CA GLU A 289 14.30 4.42 9.26
C GLU A 289 13.63 4.22 7.89
N PHE A 290 12.29 4.21 7.86
CA PHE A 290 11.54 4.11 6.61
C PHE A 290 11.81 5.30 5.68
N ALA A 291 11.82 6.52 6.21
CA ALA A 291 12.12 7.74 5.48
C ALA A 291 13.52 7.72 4.86
N ARG A 292 14.53 7.25 5.60
CA ARG A 292 15.89 7.05 5.10
C ARG A 292 15.89 6.13 3.88
N ARG A 293 15.28 4.94 3.97
CA ARG A 293 15.23 3.97 2.86
C ARG A 293 14.59 4.56 1.61
N VAL A 294 13.45 5.25 1.76
CA VAL A 294 12.77 5.90 0.64
C VAL A 294 13.64 6.99 0.01
N LEU A 295 14.32 7.80 0.82
CA LEU A 295 15.16 8.89 0.32
C LEU A 295 16.44 8.39 -0.38
N LEU A 296 17.09 7.35 0.17
CA LEU A 296 18.22 6.70 -0.48
C LEU A 296 17.82 6.12 -1.84
N ASP A 297 16.65 5.50 -1.94
CA ASP A 297 16.13 4.96 -3.20
C ASP A 297 15.73 6.06 -4.22
N LEU A 298 15.20 7.21 -3.76
CA LEU A 298 14.95 8.39 -4.61
C LEU A 298 16.25 8.98 -5.19
N ARG A 299 17.30 9.06 -4.38
CA ARG A 299 18.62 9.60 -4.77
C ARG A 299 19.42 8.61 -5.63
N HIS A 300 19.32 7.33 -5.32
CA HIS A 300 20.10 6.25 -5.92
C HIS A 300 19.18 5.06 -6.29
N PRO A 301 18.29 5.19 -7.30
CA PRO A 301 17.36 4.13 -7.65
C PRO A 301 18.08 2.88 -8.18
N ALA A 302 17.46 1.71 -7.99
CA ALA A 302 17.97 0.46 -8.57
C ALA A 302 17.90 0.50 -10.12
N LEU A 303 18.89 -0.11 -10.76
CA LEU A 303 18.98 -0.17 -12.22
C LEU A 303 18.11 -1.31 -12.81
N PRO A 304 17.64 -1.20 -14.06
CA PRO A 304 17.71 0.00 -14.90
C PRO A 304 16.76 1.11 -14.40
N VAL A 305 17.17 2.38 -14.51
CA VAL A 305 16.34 3.52 -14.06
C VAL A 305 15.18 3.79 -15.02
N CYS A 306 15.31 3.41 -16.29
CA CYS A 306 14.30 3.62 -17.32
C CYS A 306 14.15 2.34 -18.16
N PRO A 307 12.93 1.96 -18.61
CA PRO A 307 12.72 0.76 -19.42
C PRO A 307 13.07 0.94 -20.90
N ASP A 308 13.12 2.19 -21.40
CA ASP A 308 13.42 2.54 -22.79
C ASP A 308 14.62 3.52 -22.83
N GLU A 309 15.47 3.37 -23.83
CA GLU A 309 16.68 4.19 -24.02
C GLU A 309 16.40 5.55 -24.67
N LYS A 310 15.18 5.75 -25.21
CA LYS A 310 14.76 6.99 -25.84
C LYS A 310 14.96 8.23 -24.93
N PRO A 311 15.53 9.33 -25.45
CA PRO A 311 15.83 10.53 -24.66
C PRO A 311 14.61 11.11 -23.93
N GLU A 312 13.46 11.18 -24.59
CA GLU A 312 12.23 11.74 -24.03
C GLU A 312 11.69 10.89 -22.86
N VAL A 313 11.82 9.56 -22.93
CA VAL A 313 11.37 8.66 -21.87
C VAL A 313 12.27 8.81 -20.63
N LYS A 314 13.59 8.86 -20.84
CA LYS A 314 14.56 9.12 -19.78
C LYS A 314 14.38 10.49 -19.14
N ALA A 315 14.12 11.52 -19.94
CA ALA A 315 13.87 12.87 -19.45
C ALA A 315 12.60 12.92 -18.59
N THR A 316 11.52 12.24 -19.00
CA THR A 316 10.28 12.14 -18.22
C THR A 316 10.47 11.39 -16.91
N GLU A 317 11.21 10.27 -16.91
CA GLU A 317 11.57 9.56 -15.68
C GLU A 317 12.35 10.47 -14.73
N LEU A 318 13.45 11.06 -15.23
CA LEU A 318 14.36 11.86 -14.43
C LEU A 318 13.64 13.08 -13.83
N HIS A 319 12.82 13.76 -14.61
CA HIS A 319 12.01 14.88 -14.14
C HIS A 319 11.04 14.43 -13.04
N GLY A 320 10.26 13.37 -13.28
CA GLY A 320 9.30 12.85 -12.32
C GLY A 320 9.95 12.44 -10.99
N ARG A 321 11.10 11.76 -11.07
CA ARG A 321 11.88 11.37 -9.89
C ARG A 321 12.45 12.58 -9.14
N ASN A 322 12.98 13.57 -9.85
CA ASN A 322 13.49 14.81 -9.24
C ASN A 322 12.38 15.60 -8.55
N ALA A 323 11.20 15.71 -9.17
CA ALA A 323 10.04 16.38 -8.59
C ALA A 323 9.55 15.66 -7.32
N LEU A 324 9.45 14.33 -7.35
CA LEU A 324 9.08 13.54 -6.17
C LEU A 324 10.15 13.64 -5.07
N ARG A 325 11.43 13.61 -5.42
CA ARG A 325 12.54 13.79 -4.47
C ARG A 325 12.45 15.15 -3.78
N ALA A 326 12.28 16.23 -4.54
CA ALA A 326 12.15 17.57 -3.98
C ALA A 326 10.93 17.70 -3.04
N ALA A 327 9.79 17.12 -3.43
CA ALA A 327 8.60 17.08 -2.59
C ALA A 327 8.83 16.27 -1.30
N ALA A 328 9.49 15.12 -1.39
CA ALA A 328 9.83 14.28 -0.25
C ALA A 328 10.83 14.95 0.70
N GLU A 329 11.89 15.58 0.19
CA GLU A 329 12.86 16.32 1.01
C GLU A 329 12.20 17.49 1.75
N LYS A 330 11.31 18.23 1.08
CA LYS A 330 10.52 19.30 1.71
C LYS A 330 9.60 18.74 2.81
N PHE A 331 8.92 17.63 2.54
CA PHE A 331 8.07 16.94 3.50
C PHE A 331 8.86 16.48 4.74
N LEU A 332 10.03 15.89 4.55
CA LEU A 332 10.90 15.42 5.64
C LEU A 332 11.40 16.57 6.50
N LYS A 333 11.80 17.69 5.90
CA LYS A 333 12.15 18.92 6.64
C LYS A 333 11.00 19.43 7.49
N GLN A 334 9.78 19.47 6.93
CA GLN A 334 8.57 19.85 7.67
C GLN A 334 8.25 18.88 8.82
N ALA A 335 8.68 17.62 8.72
CA ALA A 335 8.56 16.62 9.76
C ALA A 335 9.70 16.66 10.79
N GLY A 336 10.64 17.62 10.70
CA GLY A 336 11.77 17.77 11.62
C GLY A 336 12.96 16.85 11.31
N LEU A 337 13.02 16.27 10.11
CA LEU A 337 14.13 15.41 9.67
C LEU A 337 14.97 16.11 8.60
N GLU A 338 16.26 16.26 8.85
CA GLU A 338 17.20 16.79 7.86
C GLU A 338 17.56 15.73 6.80
N PRO A 339 17.21 15.93 5.51
CA PRO A 339 17.41 14.92 4.46
C PRO A 339 18.86 14.43 4.34
N ASP A 340 19.83 15.34 4.43
CA ASP A 340 21.25 14.97 4.31
C ASP A 340 21.75 14.19 5.53
N SER A 341 21.16 14.43 6.71
CA SER A 341 21.42 13.60 7.89
C SER A 341 20.90 12.17 7.70
N LEU A 342 19.75 12.01 7.03
CA LEU A 342 19.16 10.71 6.71
C LEU A 342 19.93 9.97 5.62
N CYS A 343 20.75 10.65 4.81
CA CYS A 343 21.56 10.03 3.75
C CYS A 343 23.04 9.87 4.11
N ARG A 344 23.44 10.12 5.37
CA ARG A 344 24.81 9.86 5.82
C ARG A 344 25.19 8.41 5.57
N ALA A 345 26.43 8.15 5.18
CA ALA A 345 26.97 6.81 5.05
C ALA A 345 26.72 5.98 6.33
N PRO A 346 26.44 4.67 6.23
CA PRO A 346 26.38 3.79 7.39
C PRO A 346 27.76 3.74 8.08
N ALA A 347 27.81 3.43 9.38
CA ALA A 347 29.08 3.14 10.02
C ALA A 347 29.63 1.82 9.48
N PRO A 348 30.95 1.72 9.17
CA PRO A 348 31.56 0.44 8.80
C PRO A 348 31.28 -0.63 9.86
N LEU A 349 30.81 -1.82 9.45
CA LEU A 349 30.55 -2.94 10.36
C LEU A 349 31.85 -3.47 11.00
N ASP A 350 32.93 -3.45 10.23
CA ASP A 350 34.28 -3.85 10.65
C ASP A 350 35.36 -3.07 9.86
N GLU A 351 36.63 -3.35 10.15
CA GLU A 351 37.79 -2.70 9.52
C GLU A 351 38.06 -3.16 8.08
N SER A 352 37.49 -4.31 7.69
CA SER A 352 37.63 -4.87 6.34
C SER A 352 36.70 -4.18 5.34
N CYS A 353 35.61 -3.56 5.81
CA CYS A 353 34.66 -2.82 4.98
C CYS A 353 35.32 -1.57 4.37
N ARG A 354 35.47 -1.56 3.04
CA ARG A 354 36.10 -0.46 2.27
C ARG A 354 35.10 0.41 1.51
N ALA A 355 33.93 -0.13 1.16
CA ALA A 355 32.89 0.59 0.45
C ALA A 355 31.48 0.15 0.86
N TYR A 356 30.47 0.90 0.45
CA TYR A 356 29.06 0.56 0.66
C TYR A 356 28.20 0.91 -0.56
N CYS A 357 27.06 0.25 -0.71
CA CYS A 357 26.06 0.62 -1.70
C CYS A 357 25.25 1.83 -1.21
N PRO A 358 25.16 2.94 -1.96
CA PRO A 358 24.46 4.15 -1.49
C PRO A 358 22.93 4.00 -1.46
N ARG A 359 22.38 2.88 -1.93
CA ARG A 359 20.95 2.57 -1.92
C ARG A 359 20.54 1.63 -0.79
N CYS A 360 21.07 0.39 -0.80
CA CYS A 360 20.70 -0.65 0.17
C CYS A 360 21.61 -0.68 1.40
N GLU A 361 22.68 0.11 1.41
CA GLU A 361 23.64 0.22 2.51
C GLU A 361 24.46 -1.04 2.80
N ALA A 362 24.36 -2.07 1.95
CA ALA A 362 25.22 -3.24 2.00
C ALA A 362 26.69 -2.80 1.91
N GLN A 363 27.55 -3.39 2.75
CA GLN A 363 28.97 -3.05 2.85
C GLN A 363 29.83 -4.12 2.19
N PHE A 364 30.95 -3.69 1.61
CA PHE A 364 31.82 -4.51 0.78
C PHE A 364 33.28 -4.34 1.20
N THR A 365 34.05 -5.42 1.08
CA THR A 365 35.50 -5.43 1.36
C THR A 365 36.32 -4.86 0.19
N SER A 366 35.77 -4.83 -1.02
CA SER A 366 36.38 -4.15 -2.15
C SER A 366 36.13 -2.64 -2.08
N ALA A 367 37.14 -1.84 -2.44
CA ALA A 367 36.99 -0.38 -2.50
C ALA A 367 36.20 0.06 -3.74
N ASP A 368 36.21 -0.74 -4.80
CA ASP A 368 35.54 -0.49 -6.07
C ASP A 368 34.66 -1.69 -6.43
N GLY A 369 33.63 -1.46 -7.26
CA GLY A 369 32.72 -2.51 -7.71
C GLY A 369 31.30 -2.02 -7.91
N GLN A 370 30.38 -2.97 -8.04
CA GLN A 370 28.96 -2.73 -8.26
C GLN A 370 28.12 -3.61 -7.32
N CYS A 371 27.01 -3.06 -6.83
CA CYS A 371 26.05 -3.80 -6.01
C CYS A 371 25.10 -4.61 -6.89
N ALA A 372 25.21 -5.94 -6.84
CA ALA A 372 24.36 -6.86 -7.59
C ALA A 372 22.86 -6.71 -7.22
N ASP A 373 22.55 -6.56 -5.93
CA ASP A 373 21.17 -6.41 -5.43
C ASP A 373 20.48 -5.11 -5.90
N CYS A 374 21.27 -4.11 -6.32
CA CYS A 374 20.77 -2.83 -6.82
C CYS A 374 20.94 -2.69 -8.34
N GLY A 375 21.13 -3.80 -9.06
CA GLY A 375 21.20 -3.83 -10.52
C GLY A 375 22.53 -3.32 -11.08
N GLY A 376 23.62 -3.37 -10.32
CA GLY A 376 24.93 -2.92 -10.77
C GLY A 376 25.28 -1.49 -10.35
N LEU A 377 24.62 -0.96 -9.32
CA LEU A 377 24.90 0.39 -8.82
C LEU A 377 26.33 0.50 -8.28
N ALA A 378 27.08 1.53 -8.69
CA ALA A 378 28.47 1.73 -8.27
C ALA A 378 28.58 1.90 -6.74
N LEU A 379 29.62 1.29 -6.15
CA LEU A 379 29.92 1.39 -4.72
C LEU A 379 30.54 2.75 -4.37
N VAL A 380 30.28 3.22 -3.14
CA VAL A 380 30.86 4.44 -2.58
C VAL A 380 31.90 4.06 -1.51
N LYS A 381 33.13 4.57 -1.66
CA LYS A 381 34.23 4.32 -0.72
C LYS A 381 33.94 4.95 0.64
N PHE A 382 34.28 4.24 1.72
CA PHE A 382 34.36 4.89 3.03
C PHE A 382 35.54 5.88 3.04
N PRO A 383 35.41 7.01 3.76
CA PRO A 383 36.56 7.88 4.01
C PRO A 383 37.66 7.07 4.71
N LYS A 384 38.92 7.25 4.30
CA LYS A 384 40.05 6.63 4.99
C LYS A 384 40.02 7.09 6.45
N ARG A 385 39.96 6.14 7.39
CA ARG A 385 40.17 6.46 8.81
C ARG A 385 41.60 7.00 8.91
N ALA A 386 41.71 8.25 9.38
CA ALA A 386 42.98 8.91 9.63
C ALA A 386 43.76 8.19 10.74
#